data_AF-A0A0S9BSP0-F1
#
_entry.id   AF-A0A0S9BSP0-F1
#
_cell.length_a   1.000
_cell.length_b   1.000
_cell.length_c   1.000
_cell.angle_alpha   90.00
_cell.angle_beta   90.00
_cell.angle_gamma   90.00
#
_symmetry.space_group_name_H-M   'P 1'
#
loop_
_entity.id
_entity.type
_entity.pdbx_description
1 polymer ?
#
loop_
_entity_poly.entity_id
_entity_poly.type
_entity_poly.pdbx_seq_one_letter_code
_entity_poly.pdbx_strand_id
1 'polypeptide(L)'
;MSYSGSPSEKPVAAGDLDRSHIGQTVSFEPNDFTVVFGTLSGVARTDAMVYLSLQGVGGGTHLKDEYDLPVGHNVYVQMDPLSSASKTLSEAERVIKEKFDEIKKNLRDREQKPGSE
;
A
#
# COMPACT_ATOMS: atom_id res chain seq x y z
N MET A 1 2.11 22.39 -0.20
CA MET A 1 0.79 21.76 -0.03
C MET A 1 1.03 20.70 1.05
N SER A 2 0.11 19.79 1.35
CA SER A 2 0.49 18.63 2.18
C SER A 2 -0.23 17.43 1.62
N TYR A 3 0.35 16.83 0.58
CA TYR A 3 -0.21 15.67 -0.07
C TYR A 3 -0.02 14.42 0.81
N SER A 4 -1.14 13.86 1.25
CA SER A 4 -1.20 12.68 2.14
C SER A 4 -1.55 11.37 1.41
N GLY A 5 -1.52 11.38 0.07
CA GLY A 5 -2.02 10.25 -0.73
C GLY A 5 -3.55 10.09 -0.68
N SER A 6 -4.03 9.06 -1.36
CA SER A 6 -5.41 8.56 -1.35
C SER A 6 -5.55 7.30 -0.49
N PRO A 7 -6.78 6.92 -0.07
CA PRO A 7 -7.00 5.70 0.72
C PRO A 7 -6.56 4.39 0.04
N SER A 8 -6.40 4.41 -1.28
CA SER A 8 -5.99 3.25 -2.09
C SER A 8 -4.48 3.19 -2.32
N GLU A 9 -3.72 4.14 -1.76
CA GLU A 9 -2.27 4.17 -1.84
C GLU A 9 -1.65 3.86 -0.49
N LYS A 10 -0.46 3.25 -0.54
CA LYS A 10 0.35 2.99 0.63
C LYS A 10 1.54 3.96 0.64
N PRO A 11 1.82 4.67 1.74
CA PRO A 11 3.05 5.44 1.87
C PRO A 11 4.25 4.49 1.97
N VAL A 12 5.26 4.75 1.15
CA VAL A 12 6.55 4.05 1.11
C VAL A 12 7.64 5.11 1.12
N ALA A 13 8.68 4.95 1.95
CA ALA A 13 9.81 5.87 1.89
C ALA A 13 10.52 5.71 0.55
N ALA A 14 10.97 6.79 -0.07
CA ALA A 14 11.67 6.74 -1.35
C ALA A 14 12.86 5.79 -1.29
N GLY A 15 13.58 5.78 -0.16
CA GLY A 15 14.68 4.87 0.14
C GLY A 15 14.31 3.39 0.13
N ASP A 16 13.05 3.04 0.33
CA ASP A 16 12.56 1.65 0.33
C ASP A 16 12.10 1.18 -1.06
N LEU A 17 12.00 2.09 -2.04
CA LEU A 17 11.65 1.74 -3.41
C LEU A 17 12.75 0.85 -4.02
N ASP A 18 12.31 -0.18 -4.73
CA ASP A 18 13.18 -1.15 -5.36
C ASP A 18 12.57 -1.67 -6.66
N ARG A 19 13.23 -2.67 -7.27
CA ARG A 19 12.77 -3.27 -8.53
C ARG A 19 11.34 -3.83 -8.49
N SER A 20 10.79 -4.17 -7.31
CA SER A 20 9.44 -4.72 -7.20
C SER A 20 8.35 -3.68 -7.40
N HIS A 21 8.71 -2.40 -7.27
CA HIS A 21 7.82 -1.26 -7.45
C HIS A 21 7.75 -0.78 -8.92
N ILE A 22 8.62 -1.28 -9.78
CA ILE A 22 8.64 -0.93 -11.20
C ILE A 22 7.34 -1.41 -11.87
N GLY A 23 6.73 -0.53 -12.66
CA GLY A 23 5.41 -0.73 -13.28
C GLY A 23 4.23 -0.35 -12.39
N GLN A 24 4.46 -0.01 -11.11
CA GLN A 24 3.40 0.46 -10.22
C GLN A 24 3.15 1.96 -10.41
N THR A 25 1.89 2.36 -10.26
CA THR A 25 1.51 3.77 -10.23
C THR A 25 1.92 4.37 -8.90
N VAL A 26 2.56 5.53 -8.96
CA VAL A 26 3.06 6.26 -7.81
C VAL A 26 2.61 7.72 -7.87
N SER A 27 2.49 8.31 -6.68
CA SER A 27 2.26 9.73 -6.52
C SER A 27 3.13 10.31 -5.40
N PHE A 28 3.60 11.54 -5.58
CA PHE A 28 4.46 12.22 -4.61
C PHE A 28 4.50 13.73 -4.83
N GLU A 29 4.88 14.48 -3.79
CA GLU A 29 5.03 15.94 -3.81
C GLU A 29 6.52 16.31 -3.89
N PRO A 30 7.14 16.46 -5.09
CA PRO A 30 8.57 16.80 -5.18
C PRO A 30 8.92 18.21 -4.67
N ASN A 31 7.92 19.08 -4.53
CA ASN A 31 8.02 20.44 -4.00
C ASN A 31 6.65 20.89 -3.50
N ASP A 32 6.62 21.98 -2.73
CA ASP A 32 5.41 22.50 -2.05
C ASP A 32 4.22 22.87 -2.94
N PHE A 33 4.35 22.83 -4.27
CA PHE A 33 3.31 23.29 -5.19
C PHE A 33 2.92 22.25 -6.24
N THR A 34 3.59 21.10 -6.28
CA THR A 34 3.43 20.12 -7.35
C THR A 34 3.14 18.75 -6.76
N VAL A 35 2.09 18.09 -7.24
CA VAL A 35 1.90 16.65 -7.03
C VAL A 35 2.10 15.96 -8.37
N VAL A 36 2.98 14.96 -8.38
CA VAL A 36 3.31 14.16 -9.56
C VAL A 36 2.56 12.85 -9.48
N PHE A 37 2.00 12.42 -10.61
CA PHE A 37 1.38 11.12 -10.79
C PHE A 37 2.04 10.45 -11.98
N GLY A 38 2.46 9.19 -11.84
CA GLY A 38 3.09 8.48 -12.94
C GLY A 38 3.28 7.00 -12.64
N THR A 39 3.79 6.27 -13.64
CA THR A 39 4.14 4.85 -13.49
C THR A 39 5.65 4.73 -13.36
N LEU A 40 6.14 4.08 -12.32
CA LEU A 40 7.58 3.96 -12.08
C LEU A 40 8.23 3.07 -13.16
N SER A 41 9.15 3.61 -13.96
CA SER A 41 9.90 2.87 -14.98
C SER A 41 11.31 2.49 -14.52
N GLY A 42 11.89 3.25 -13.59
CA GLY A 42 13.25 3.07 -13.11
C GLY A 42 13.42 3.60 -11.69
N VAL A 43 14.30 2.95 -10.92
CA VAL A 43 14.74 3.44 -9.61
C VAL A 43 16.23 3.20 -9.44
N ALA A 44 16.95 4.24 -9.02
CA ALA A 44 18.34 4.14 -8.56
C ALA A 44 18.45 4.79 -7.17
N ARG A 45 19.26 4.22 -6.29
CA ARG A 45 19.40 4.69 -4.90
C ARG A 45 20.85 4.93 -4.54
N THR A 46 21.05 5.92 -3.71
CA THR A 46 22.28 6.21 -2.96
C THR A 46 21.94 6.32 -1.48
N ASP A 47 22.94 6.52 -0.63
CA ASP A 47 22.71 6.64 0.82
C ASP A 47 21.87 7.87 1.21
N ALA A 48 21.81 8.90 0.35
CA ALA A 48 21.10 10.16 0.63
C ALA A 48 19.92 10.44 -0.29
N MET A 49 19.99 10.00 -1.55
CA MET A 49 19.05 10.34 -2.60
C MET A 49 18.56 9.12 -3.37
N VAL A 50 17.34 9.24 -3.90
CA VAL A 50 16.69 8.26 -4.77
C VAL A 50 16.30 8.95 -6.07
N TYR A 51 16.70 8.34 -7.18
CA TYR A 51 16.42 8.80 -8.54
C TYR A 51 15.31 7.94 -9.12
N LEU A 52 14.20 8.59 -9.48
CA LEU A 52 13.03 7.95 -10.05
C LEU A 52 12.93 8.32 -11.53
N SER A 53 12.65 7.32 -12.37
CA SER A 53 12.20 7.53 -13.74
C SER A 53 10.72 7.13 -13.84
N LEU A 54 9.92 7.94 -14.53
CA LEU A 54 8.50 7.75 -14.73
C LEU A 54 8.17 7.55 -16.21
N GLN A 55 7.29 6.59 -16.50
CA GLN A 55 6.78 6.33 -17.84
C GLN A 55 5.64 7.28 -18.20
N GLY A 56 5.69 7.87 -19.40
CA GLY A 56 4.55 8.60 -20.00
C GLY A 56 4.25 9.97 -19.40
N VAL A 57 5.09 10.46 -18.47
CA VAL A 57 4.97 11.78 -17.83
C VAL A 57 5.70 12.86 -18.65
N GLY A 58 6.69 12.48 -19.46
CA GLY A 58 7.36 13.35 -20.42
C GLY A 58 6.52 13.56 -21.69
N GLY A 59 6.00 14.78 -21.86
CA GLY A 59 5.20 15.14 -23.04
C GLY A 59 4.54 16.52 -22.99
N GLY A 60 4.43 17.11 -21.79
CA GLY A 60 4.01 18.50 -21.59
C GLY A 60 5.18 19.42 -21.19
N THR A 61 5.00 20.74 -21.28
CA THR A 61 6.05 21.75 -21.02
C THR A 61 6.54 21.82 -19.57
N HIS A 62 5.90 21.13 -18.62
CA HIS A 62 6.13 21.31 -17.18
C HIS A 62 6.38 20.02 -16.40
N LEU A 63 6.31 18.85 -17.04
CA LEU A 63 6.46 17.56 -16.37
C LEU A 63 7.79 16.92 -16.77
N LYS A 64 8.52 16.43 -15.77
CA LYS A 64 9.77 15.69 -15.96
C LYS A 64 9.44 14.21 -15.98
N ASP A 65 10.23 13.45 -16.70
CA ASP A 65 10.30 11.99 -16.63
C ASP A 65 11.23 11.51 -15.51
N GLU A 66 12.13 12.37 -15.01
CA GLU A 66 13.08 12.05 -13.95
C GLU A 66 12.92 12.96 -12.72
N TYR A 67 13.00 12.37 -11.53
CA TYR A 67 12.87 13.04 -10.24
C TYR A 67 13.89 12.55 -9.21
N ASP A 68 14.41 13.49 -8.42
CA ASP A 68 15.35 13.22 -7.34
C ASP A 68 14.65 13.47 -6.02
N LEU A 69 14.58 12.46 -5.16
CA LEU A 69 13.91 12.53 -3.86
C LEU A 69 14.88 12.16 -2.72
N PRO A 70 14.80 12.85 -1.57
CA PRO A 70 15.47 12.40 -0.35
C PRO A 70 14.99 11.00 0.07
N VAL A 71 15.87 10.17 0.63
CA VAL A 71 15.53 8.79 1.04
C VAL A 71 14.33 8.68 1.99
N GLY A 72 14.12 9.68 2.86
CA GLY A 72 12.99 9.72 3.79
C GLY A 72 11.69 10.30 3.22
N HIS A 73 11.68 10.70 1.94
CA HIS A 73 10.52 11.31 1.31
C HIS A 73 9.43 10.28 1.06
N ASN A 74 8.16 10.62 1.34
CA ASN A 74 7.06 9.69 1.12
C ASN A 74 6.70 9.64 -0.37
N VAL A 75 6.65 8.41 -0.89
CA VAL A 75 6.09 8.06 -2.19
C VAL A 75 4.88 7.18 -1.94
N TYR A 76 3.74 7.59 -2.48
CA TYR A 76 2.48 6.87 -2.33
C TYR A 76 2.35 5.91 -3.50
N VAL A 77 2.33 4.62 -3.19
CA VAL A 77 2.31 3.55 -4.18
C VAL A 77 0.90 2.97 -4.23
N GLN A 78 0.31 2.93 -5.43
CA GLN A 78 -1.03 2.42 -5.62
C GLN A 78 -1.06 0.92 -5.28
N MET A 79 -1.94 0.53 -4.37
CA MET A 79 -2.13 -0.87 -4.03
C MET A 79 -2.87 -1.57 -5.18
N ASP A 80 -2.37 -2.73 -5.60
CA ASP A 80 -3.10 -3.58 -6.53
C ASP A 80 -4.46 -3.95 -5.91
N PRO A 81 -5.59 -3.67 -6.59
CA PRO A 81 -6.93 -4.01 -6.09
C PRO A 81 -7.09 -5.50 -5.77
N LEU A 82 -6.34 -6.40 -6.41
CA LEU A 82 -6.34 -7.83 -6.08
C LEU A 82 -5.56 -8.14 -4.80
N SER A 83 -4.50 -7.38 -4.53
CA SER A 83 -3.71 -7.51 -3.30
C SER A 83 -4.47 -6.98 -2.08
N SER A 84 -5.22 -5.88 -2.24
CA SER A 84 -6.10 -5.36 -1.19
C SER A 84 -7.31 -6.27 -0.96
N ALA A 85 -7.93 -6.81 -2.01
CA ALA A 85 -9.00 -7.81 -1.90
C ALA A 85 -8.54 -9.11 -1.22
N SER A 86 -7.30 -9.56 -1.48
CA SER A 86 -6.75 -10.75 -0.81
C SER A 86 -6.59 -10.57 0.70
N LYS A 87 -6.24 -9.35 1.15
CA LYS A 87 -6.18 -9.02 2.59
C LYS A 87 -7.56 -8.99 3.23
N THR A 88 -8.55 -8.37 2.59
CA THR A 88 -9.92 -8.32 3.13
C THR A 88 -10.57 -9.70 3.18
N LEU A 89 -10.31 -10.56 2.19
CA LEU A 89 -10.76 -11.96 2.21
C LEU A 89 -10.11 -12.74 3.36
N SER A 90 -8.82 -12.56 3.59
CA SER A 90 -8.09 -13.21 4.69
C SER A 90 -8.58 -12.78 6.08
N GLU A 91 -8.96 -11.51 6.25
CA GLU A 91 -9.55 -11.01 7.49
C GLU A 91 -10.97 -11.53 7.69
N ALA A 92 -11.79 -11.60 6.64
CA ALA A 92 -13.12 -12.20 6.69
C ALA A 92 -13.06 -13.69 7.07
N GLU A 93 -12.12 -14.45 6.52
CA GLU A 93 -11.91 -15.86 6.88
C GLU A 93 -11.56 -16.05 8.36
N ARG A 94 -10.71 -15.19 8.93
CA ARG A 94 -10.37 -15.22 10.36
C ARG A 94 -11.59 -14.97 11.24
N VAL A 95 -12.36 -13.92 10.95
CA VAL A 95 -13.56 -13.57 11.72
C VAL A 95 -14.61 -14.67 11.65
N ILE A 96 -14.80 -15.29 10.47
CA ILE A 96 -15.73 -16.41 10.30
C ILE A 96 -15.26 -17.60 11.15
N LYS A 97 -13.97 -17.92 11.12
CA LYS A 97 -13.40 -19.03 11.88
C LYS A 97 -13.54 -18.83 13.39
N GLU A 98 -13.26 -17.63 13.89
CA GLU A 98 -13.44 -17.28 15.32
C GLU A 98 -14.89 -17.45 15.78
N LYS A 99 -15.85 -16.94 15.00
CA LYS A 99 -17.29 -17.11 15.32
C LYS A 99 -17.72 -18.57 15.26
N PHE A 100 -17.15 -19.36 14.34
CA PHE A 100 -17.47 -20.79 14.23
C PHE A 100 -16.93 -21.59 15.42
N ASP A 101 -15.72 -21.27 15.88
CA ASP A 101 -15.12 -21.89 17.06
C ASP A 101 -15.86 -21.50 18.35
N GLU A 102 -16.33 -20.26 18.45
CA GLU A 102 -17.18 -19.79 19.56
C GLU A 102 -18.54 -20.52 19.60
N ILE A 103 -19.19 -20.69 18.45
CA ILE A 103 -20.46 -21.45 18.34
C ILE A 103 -20.25 -22.91 18.74
N LYS A 104 -19.18 -23.56 18.25
CA LYS A 104 -18.84 -24.94 18.63
C LYS A 104 -18.60 -25.08 20.13
N LYS A 105 -17.89 -24.12 20.74
CA LYS A 105 -17.63 -24.13 22.18
C LYS A 105 -18.91 -24.00 22.99
N ASN A 106 -19.78 -23.06 22.62
CA ASN A 106 -21.09 -22.85 23.27
C ASN A 106 -22.02 -24.07 23.14
N LEU A 107 -22.02 -24.76 21.99
CA LEU A 107 -22.75 -26.01 21.79
C LEU A 107 -22.23 -27.14 22.69
N ARG A 108 -20.90 -27.29 22.77
CA ARG A 108 -20.25 -28.32 23.59
C ARG A 108 -20.43 -28.09 25.08
N ASP A 109 -20.38 -26.84 25.53
CA ASP A 109 -20.64 -26.45 26.93
C ASP A 109 -22.13 -26.65 27.31
N ARG A 110 -23.05 -26.58 26.34
CA ARG A 110 -24.49 -26.84 26.55
C ARG A 110 -24.80 -28.33 26.64
N GLU A 111 -24.07 -29.18 25.92
CA GLU A 111 -24.17 -30.64 26.02
C GLU A 111 -23.52 -31.22 27.29
N GLN A 112 -22.65 -30.46 27.98
CA GLN A 112 -21.99 -30.87 29.22
C GLN A 112 -22.71 -30.45 30.52
N LYS A 113 -23.90 -29.86 30.44
CA LYS A 113 -24.82 -29.73 31.60
C LYS A 113 -25.93 -30.78 31.53
N PRO A 114 -25.68 -32.06 31.88
CA PRO A 114 -26.75 -32.93 32.30
C PRO A 114 -27.31 -32.40 33.63
N GLY A 115 -28.62 -32.49 33.80
CA GLY A 115 -29.36 -31.90 34.92
C GLY A 115 -28.72 -32.19 36.28
N SER A 116 -28.45 -31.13 37.02
CA SER A 116 -28.39 -31.17 38.47
C SER A 116 -29.75 -30.68 38.98
N GLU A 117 -30.64 -31.66 39.20
CA GLU A 117 -31.69 -31.58 40.23
C GLU A 117 -31.08 -31.49 41.62
#